data_AF-A0A8S2WH65-F1
#
_entry.id   AF-A0A8S2WH65-F1
#
_cell.length_a   1.000
_cell.length_b   1.000
_cell.length_c   1.000
_cell.angle_alpha   90.00
_cell.angle_beta   90.00
_cell.angle_gamma   90.00
#
_symmetry.space_group_name_H-M   'P 1'
#
loop_
_entity.id
_entity.type
_entity.pdbx_description
1 polymer ?
#
loop_
_entity_poly.entity_id
_entity_poly.type
_entity_poly.pdbx_seq_one_letter_code
_entity_poly.pdbx_strand_id
1 'polypeptide(L)'
;NIWFGLENRRTNQPIQTIGQYAFYNVPNLRLLRIFSPNLTNINKHAFAQRNRSIVGPILYIHIGGQSLNSNSFPLTSLSRFRSRTVFLRLYFTNLTYLDENIFQPFLETNPSSIIEISPTNVNLQCDCRSAWVQHDYLRDIDQIENRVYGYKCWSHDFSSCILRRLFRKKDH
;
A
#
# COMPACT_ATOMS: atom_id res chain seq x y z
N ASN A 1 -8.97 -21.29 10.07
CA ASN A 1 -9.09 -20.01 9.32
C ASN A 1 -9.57 -18.94 10.28
N ILE A 2 -8.70 -18.02 10.70
CA ILE A 2 -9.10 -16.89 11.56
C ILE A 2 -9.43 -15.72 10.62
N TRP A 3 -10.69 -15.31 10.62
CA TRP A 3 -11.21 -14.19 9.84
C TRP A 3 -11.23 -12.95 10.75
N PHE A 4 -10.34 -11.99 10.51
CA PHE A 4 -10.41 -10.68 11.16
C PHE A 4 -10.94 -9.68 10.13
N GLY A 5 -12.24 -9.38 10.25
CA GLY A 5 -12.92 -8.38 9.45
C GLY A 5 -14.03 -7.79 10.30
N LEU A 6 -13.82 -6.57 10.80
CA LEU A 6 -14.90 -5.80 11.39
C LEU A 6 -15.76 -5.24 10.26
N GLU A 7 -16.53 -6.12 9.62
CA GLU A 7 -17.51 -5.77 8.59
C GLU A 7 -18.88 -5.46 9.24
N ASN A 8 -18.90 -5.06 10.52
CA ASN A 8 -20.12 -4.91 11.30
C ASN A 8 -20.35 -3.46 11.75
N ARG A 9 -21.46 -2.89 11.25
CA ARG A 9 -21.90 -1.49 11.30
C ARG A 9 -22.21 -0.92 12.70
N ARG A 10 -21.64 -1.44 13.80
CA ARG A 10 -21.97 -1.00 15.17
C ARG A 10 -20.82 -1.14 16.17
N THR A 11 -19.65 -0.58 15.88
CA THR A 11 -18.78 -0.11 16.97
C THR A 11 -19.06 1.38 17.13
N ASN A 12 -19.55 1.81 18.30
CA ASN A 12 -19.79 3.23 18.61
C ASN A 12 -18.52 4.10 18.55
N GLN A 13 -17.37 3.49 18.24
CA GLN A 13 -16.11 4.17 17.99
C GLN A 13 -15.49 3.61 16.70
N PRO A 14 -15.44 4.39 15.61
CA PRO A 14 -14.72 4.01 14.41
C PRO A 14 -13.20 4.00 14.70
N ILE A 15 -12.50 2.99 14.17
CA ILE A 15 -11.04 2.85 14.31
C ILE A 15 -10.37 4.07 13.67
N GLN A 16 -9.62 4.83 14.45
CA GLN A 16 -8.85 5.97 13.93
C GLN A 16 -7.40 5.59 13.57
N THR A 17 -6.85 4.58 14.24
CA THR A 17 -5.44 4.20 14.11
C THR A 17 -5.27 2.69 14.05
N ILE A 18 -4.40 2.19 13.17
CA ILE A 18 -3.84 0.84 13.26
C ILE A 18 -2.52 0.91 14.00
N GLY A 19 -2.44 0.23 15.15
CA GLY A 19 -1.27 0.24 16.02
C GLY A 19 -0.02 -0.39 15.39
N GLN A 20 1.14 0.03 15.87
CA GLN A 20 2.41 -0.59 15.51
C GLN A 20 2.40 -2.07 15.95
N TYR A 21 2.85 -2.97 15.09
CA TYR A 21 2.83 -4.43 15.33
C TYR A 21 1.45 -5.02 15.66
N ALA A 22 0.35 -4.37 15.27
CA ALA A 22 -1.02 -4.81 15.59
C ALA A 22 -1.30 -6.27 15.19
N PHE A 23 -0.66 -6.75 14.11
CA PHE A 23 -0.85 -8.11 13.58
C PHE A 23 0.36 -9.03 13.75
N TYR A 24 1.32 -8.65 14.60
CA TYR A 24 2.59 -9.36 14.75
C TYR A 24 2.42 -10.80 15.23
N ASN A 25 1.50 -11.03 16.17
CA ASN A 25 1.24 -12.34 16.78
C ASN A 25 0.23 -13.21 16.04
N VAL A 26 -0.22 -12.80 14.85
CA VAL A 26 -1.11 -13.60 13.98
C VAL A 26 -0.39 -14.01 12.68
N PRO A 27 0.69 -14.83 12.75
CA PRO A 27 1.50 -15.16 11.58
C PRO A 27 0.72 -15.93 10.49
N ASN A 28 -0.34 -16.64 10.88
CA ASN A 28 -1.20 -17.42 9.99
C ASN A 28 -2.37 -16.62 9.40
N LEU A 29 -2.46 -15.30 9.67
CA LEU A 29 -3.50 -14.44 9.11
C LEU A 29 -3.47 -14.52 7.58
N ARG A 30 -4.61 -14.81 6.93
CA ARG A 30 -4.69 -14.89 5.46
C ARG A 30 -5.45 -13.72 4.85
N LEU A 31 -6.43 -13.22 5.57
CA LEU A 31 -7.26 -12.10 5.17
C LEU A 31 -7.41 -11.16 6.35
N LEU A 32 -7.16 -9.88 6.08
CA LEU A 32 -7.43 -8.77 6.97
C LEU A 32 -8.31 -7.78 6.22
N ARG A 33 -9.52 -7.51 6.72
CA ARG A 33 -10.38 -6.46 6.19
C ARG A 33 -10.61 -5.40 7.25
N ILE A 34 -10.21 -4.17 6.95
CA ILE A 34 -10.38 -3.02 7.83
C ILE A 34 -11.08 -1.93 7.03
N PHE A 35 -12.31 -1.62 7.41
CA PHE A 35 -12.99 -0.43 6.95
C PHE A 35 -13.32 0.45 8.15
N SER A 36 -12.87 1.70 8.12
CA SER A 36 -13.29 2.70 9.10
C SER A 36 -13.28 4.08 8.46
N PRO A 37 -14.42 4.81 8.43
CA PRO A 37 -14.50 6.15 7.86
C PRO A 37 -13.49 7.14 8.47
N ASN A 38 -13.11 6.93 9.73
CA ASN A 38 -12.22 7.82 10.48
C ASN A 38 -10.79 7.31 10.60
N LEU A 39 -10.42 6.26 9.86
CA LEU A 39 -9.04 5.76 9.86
C LEU A 39 -8.11 6.80 9.21
N THR A 40 -7.23 7.40 10.01
CA THR A 40 -6.31 8.45 9.56
C THR A 40 -4.84 8.06 9.70
N ASN A 41 -4.53 7.05 10.53
CA ASN A 41 -3.15 6.68 10.83
C ASN A 41 -2.92 5.16 10.79
N ILE A 42 -1.88 4.74 10.07
CA ILE A 42 -1.37 3.37 10.06
C ILE A 42 0.07 3.40 10.57
N ASN A 43 0.30 3.00 11.81
CA ASN A 43 1.63 3.15 12.40
C ASN A 43 2.71 2.29 11.74
N LYS A 44 3.97 2.61 12.06
CA LYS A 44 5.16 1.85 11.67
C LYS A 44 4.97 0.35 11.95
N HIS A 45 5.31 -0.48 10.97
CA HIS A 45 5.23 -1.95 11.08
C HIS A 45 3.85 -2.48 11.49
N ALA A 46 2.77 -1.76 11.22
CA ALA A 46 1.41 -2.16 11.60
C ALA A 46 1.07 -3.61 11.19
N PHE A 47 1.49 -4.00 9.98
CA PHE A 47 1.21 -5.31 9.39
C PHE A 47 2.39 -6.30 9.42
N ALA A 48 3.43 -6.01 10.21
CA ALA A 48 4.55 -6.93 10.36
C ALA A 48 4.10 -8.28 10.92
N GLN A 49 4.77 -9.36 10.51
CA GLN A 49 4.46 -10.72 10.99
C GLN A 49 5.68 -11.39 11.63
N ARG A 50 5.45 -12.12 12.74
CA ARG A 50 6.54 -12.69 13.55
C ARG A 50 7.23 -13.93 12.98
N ASN A 51 6.60 -14.70 12.09
CA ASN A 51 7.16 -15.98 11.66
C ASN A 51 6.94 -16.32 10.18
N ARG A 52 7.87 -17.09 9.62
CA ARG A 52 7.81 -17.67 8.27
C ARG A 52 7.19 -19.06 8.36
N SER A 53 6.05 -19.27 7.71
CA SER A 53 5.86 -20.56 7.03
C SER A 53 6.33 -20.36 5.60
N ILE A 54 7.31 -21.16 5.17
CA ILE A 54 8.04 -21.02 3.89
C ILE A 54 7.10 -21.10 2.68
N VAL A 55 5.90 -21.69 2.87
CA VAL A 55 4.83 -21.76 1.87
C VAL A 55 3.55 -21.23 2.50
N GLY A 56 3.57 -19.96 2.89
CA GLY A 56 2.38 -19.27 3.41
C GLY A 56 1.50 -18.80 2.26
N PRO A 57 0.16 -19.00 2.30
CA PRO A 57 -0.74 -18.45 1.30
C PRO A 57 -0.68 -16.91 1.30
N ILE A 58 -1.03 -16.31 0.17
CA ILE A 58 -1.12 -14.86 -0.02
C ILE A 58 -1.84 -14.21 1.17
N LEU A 59 -1.26 -13.13 1.71
CA LEU A 59 -1.92 -12.29 2.69
C LEU A 59 -2.74 -11.23 1.96
N TYR A 60 -4.05 -11.32 2.05
CA TYR A 60 -4.97 -10.31 1.54
C TYR A 60 -5.20 -9.25 2.62
N ILE A 61 -4.81 -8.01 2.33
CA ILE A 61 -5.01 -6.85 3.20
C ILE A 61 -5.93 -5.90 2.46
N HIS A 62 -7.17 -5.77 2.91
CA HIS A 62 -8.10 -4.78 2.37
C HIS A 62 -8.25 -3.68 3.41
N ILE A 63 -7.88 -2.45 3.05
CA ILE A 63 -8.00 -1.28 3.93
C ILE A 63 -8.81 -0.20 3.23
N GLY A 64 -9.79 0.33 3.94
CA GLY A 64 -10.63 1.41 3.45
C GLY A 64 -11.11 2.37 4.52
N GLY A 65 -11.47 3.57 4.10
CA GLY A 65 -11.85 4.65 5.01
C GLY A 65 -11.73 6.01 4.36
N GLN A 66 -12.79 6.82 4.42
CA GLN A 66 -12.85 8.13 3.77
C GLN A 66 -11.78 9.12 4.27
N SER A 67 -11.31 8.95 5.51
CA SER A 67 -10.24 9.77 6.08
C SER A 67 -8.83 9.26 5.76
N LEU A 68 -8.70 8.06 5.20
CA LEU A 68 -7.40 7.46 4.85
C LEU A 68 -6.86 8.14 3.60
N ASN A 69 -5.75 8.85 3.74
CA ASN A 69 -5.15 9.66 2.68
C ASN A 69 -3.65 9.34 2.53
N SER A 70 -2.98 9.97 1.57
CA SER A 70 -1.59 9.64 1.24
C SER A 70 -0.61 9.84 2.41
N ASN A 71 -0.93 10.70 3.38
CA ASN A 71 -0.11 10.94 4.57
C ASN A 71 -0.46 10.01 5.74
N SER A 72 -1.49 9.17 5.61
CA SER A 72 -1.88 8.19 6.63
C SER A 72 -0.88 7.05 6.81
N PHE A 73 0.06 6.94 5.88
CA PHE A 73 1.13 5.95 5.87
C PHE A 73 2.44 6.66 6.22
N PRO A 74 3.02 6.47 7.41
CA PRO A 74 4.40 6.83 7.69
C PRO A 74 5.36 5.83 7.03
N LEU A 75 6.64 6.23 6.94
CA LEU A 75 7.72 5.36 6.50
C LEU A 75 7.69 4.02 7.26
N THR A 76 7.88 2.91 6.55
CA THR A 76 7.86 1.53 7.09
C THR A 76 6.51 1.00 7.61
N SER A 77 5.40 1.70 7.41
CA SER A 77 4.05 1.20 7.74
C SER A 77 3.72 -0.13 7.02
N LEU A 78 4.08 -0.23 5.74
CA LEU A 78 3.96 -1.42 4.89
C LEU A 78 5.29 -2.19 4.77
N SER A 79 5.84 -2.66 5.89
CA SER A 79 7.12 -3.38 5.89
C SER A 79 7.13 -4.59 6.82
N ARG A 80 8.22 -5.38 6.74
CA ARG A 80 8.46 -6.57 7.57
C ARG A 80 7.44 -7.70 7.37
N PHE A 81 7.01 -7.90 6.13
CA PHE A 81 6.21 -9.06 5.69
C PHE A 81 7.03 -10.36 5.57
N ARG A 82 8.35 -10.32 5.83
CA ARG A 82 9.26 -11.49 5.83
C ARG A 82 9.24 -12.29 4.53
N SER A 83 9.14 -11.59 3.40
CA SER A 83 9.05 -12.15 2.04
C SER A 83 7.72 -12.85 1.74
N ARG A 84 6.68 -12.64 2.55
CA ARG A 84 5.33 -13.14 2.23
C ARG A 84 4.73 -12.33 1.07
N THR A 85 4.07 -13.01 0.15
CA THR A 85 3.26 -12.37 -0.89
C THR A 85 2.04 -11.69 -0.28
N VAL A 86 1.86 -10.41 -0.59
CA VAL A 86 0.76 -9.58 -0.08
C VAL A 86 -0.06 -9.04 -1.25
N PHE A 87 -1.37 -9.20 -1.15
CA PHE A 87 -2.33 -8.48 -1.98
C PHE A 87 -2.91 -7.34 -1.15
N LEU A 88 -2.50 -6.10 -1.45
CA LEU A 88 -2.97 -4.91 -0.75
C LEU A 88 -4.06 -4.22 -1.58
N ARG A 89 -5.29 -4.20 -1.07
CA ARG A 89 -6.40 -3.46 -1.66
C ARG A 89 -6.70 -2.20 -0.87
N LEU A 90 -6.73 -1.07 -1.57
CA LEU A 90 -7.09 0.24 -1.05
C LEU A 90 -8.44 0.64 -1.63
N TYR A 91 -9.46 0.82 -0.79
CA TYR A 91 -10.84 1.06 -1.25
C TYR A 91 -11.57 2.09 -0.40
N PHE A 92 -12.40 2.94 -1.03
CA PHE A 92 -13.07 4.06 -0.36
C PHE A 92 -12.09 4.92 0.44
N THR A 93 -10.97 5.29 -0.19
CA THR A 93 -9.92 6.11 0.41
C THR A 93 -9.88 7.48 -0.25
N ASN A 94 -9.18 8.42 0.39
CA ASN A 94 -8.90 9.75 -0.11
C ASN A 94 -7.42 9.91 -0.48
N LEU A 95 -6.79 8.88 -1.05
CA LEU A 95 -5.40 8.98 -1.51
C LEU A 95 -5.35 9.88 -2.73
N THR A 96 -4.40 10.81 -2.75
CA THR A 96 -4.11 11.64 -3.92
C THR A 96 -2.91 11.12 -4.69
N TYR A 97 -2.03 10.36 -4.05
CA TYR A 97 -0.90 9.65 -4.65
C TYR A 97 -0.52 8.43 -3.80
N LEU A 98 0.29 7.53 -4.35
CA LEU A 98 1.02 6.52 -3.56
C LEU A 98 2.42 7.07 -3.26
N ASP A 99 2.83 7.15 -2.00
CA ASP A 99 4.19 7.60 -1.67
C ASP A 99 5.24 6.55 -2.08
N GLU A 100 6.17 6.94 -2.94
CA GLU A 100 7.24 6.07 -3.43
C GLU A 100 8.04 5.41 -2.31
N ASN A 101 8.40 6.16 -1.26
CA ASN A 101 9.24 5.66 -0.18
C ASN A 101 8.53 4.61 0.69
N ILE A 102 7.24 4.41 0.48
CA ILE A 102 6.41 3.45 1.21
C ILE A 102 6.01 2.30 0.30
N PHE A 103 5.45 2.60 -0.87
CA PHE A 103 4.84 1.60 -1.73
C PHE A 103 5.85 0.92 -2.66
N GLN A 104 6.92 1.59 -3.10
CA GLN A 104 7.97 0.95 -3.89
C GLN A 104 8.73 -0.11 -3.06
N PRO A 105 9.26 0.17 -1.86
CA PRO A 105 9.91 -0.86 -1.05
C PRO A 105 8.99 -2.03 -0.67
N PHE A 106 7.68 -1.77 -0.53
CA PHE A 106 6.68 -2.81 -0.32
C PHE A 106 6.62 -3.80 -1.50
N LEU A 107 6.56 -3.28 -2.74
CA LEU A 107 6.57 -4.09 -3.95
C LEU A 107 7.93 -4.80 -4.14
N GLU A 108 9.03 -4.14 -3.83
CA GLU A 108 10.38 -4.73 -3.97
C GLU A 108 10.64 -5.84 -2.93
N THR A 109 9.97 -5.83 -1.78
CA THR A 109 10.14 -6.85 -0.74
C THR A 109 9.73 -8.26 -1.20
N ASN A 110 8.75 -8.36 -2.10
CA ASN A 110 8.36 -9.62 -2.74
C ASN A 110 7.77 -9.32 -4.14
N PRO A 111 8.35 -9.87 -5.22
CA PRO A 111 7.95 -9.56 -6.60
C PRO A 111 6.53 -10.04 -6.96
N SER A 112 5.95 -10.98 -6.21
CA SER A 112 4.56 -11.43 -6.41
C SER A 112 3.54 -10.58 -5.65
N SER A 113 3.97 -9.60 -4.83
CA SER A 113 3.05 -8.71 -4.13
C SER A 113 2.42 -7.70 -5.08
N ILE A 114 1.15 -7.38 -4.80
CA ILE A 114 0.27 -6.57 -5.65
C ILE A 114 -0.37 -5.46 -4.80
N ILE A 115 -0.59 -4.30 -5.42
CA ILE A 115 -1.44 -3.22 -4.95
C ILE A 115 -2.66 -3.14 -5.88
N GLU A 116 -3.86 -3.12 -5.33
CA GLU A 116 -5.11 -2.80 -6.03
C GLU A 116 -5.65 -1.47 -5.49
N ILE A 117 -5.75 -0.47 -6.36
CA ILE A 117 -6.44 0.79 -6.10
C ILE A 117 -7.86 0.64 -6.63
N SER A 118 -8.84 0.53 -5.73
CA SER A 118 -10.24 0.42 -6.11
C SER A 118 -10.72 1.68 -6.85
N PRO A 119 -11.62 1.57 -7.84
CA PRO A 119 -12.27 2.73 -8.50
C PRO A 119 -12.99 3.67 -7.53
N THR A 120 -13.28 3.21 -6.32
CA THR A 120 -13.85 4.04 -5.25
C THR A 120 -12.86 5.06 -4.67
N ASN A 121 -11.58 5.01 -5.03
CA ASN A 121 -10.62 6.07 -4.78
C ASN A 121 -10.58 7.03 -5.97
N VAL A 122 -11.48 8.01 -5.94
CA VAL A 122 -11.67 8.96 -7.04
C VAL A 122 -10.62 10.07 -7.06
N ASN A 123 -9.96 10.33 -5.93
CA ASN A 123 -9.13 11.53 -5.71
C ASN A 123 -7.66 11.37 -6.10
N LEU A 124 -7.25 10.20 -6.60
CA LEU A 124 -5.90 9.98 -7.11
C LEU A 124 -5.56 11.06 -8.17
N GLN A 125 -4.36 11.64 -8.11
CA GLN A 125 -3.90 12.70 -9.00
C GLN A 125 -2.71 12.23 -9.81
N CYS A 126 -2.63 12.69 -11.05
CA CYS A 126 -1.52 12.40 -11.95
C CYS A 126 -0.51 13.55 -11.90
N ASP A 127 0.09 13.77 -10.74
CA ASP A 127 1.20 14.72 -10.57
C ASP A 127 2.54 14.01 -10.32
N CYS A 128 3.63 14.75 -10.19
CA CYS A 128 4.98 14.18 -10.07
C CYS A 128 5.18 13.22 -8.89
N ARG A 129 4.30 13.21 -7.87
CA ARG A 129 4.34 12.23 -6.77
C ARG A 129 3.85 10.85 -7.19
N SER A 130 3.07 10.78 -8.28
CA SER A 130 2.55 9.53 -8.84
C SER A 130 3.44 8.97 -9.94
N ALA A 131 4.41 9.75 -10.44
CA ALA A 131 5.27 9.41 -11.57
C ALA A 131 6.10 8.12 -11.38
N TRP A 132 6.49 7.82 -10.13
CA TRP A 132 7.32 6.65 -9.85
C TRP A 132 6.62 5.33 -10.18
N VAL A 133 5.28 5.29 -10.14
CA VAL A 133 4.51 4.07 -10.42
C VAL A 133 4.69 3.62 -11.87
N GLN A 134 4.87 4.56 -12.80
CA GLN A 134 5.20 4.25 -14.19
C GLN A 134 6.69 3.98 -14.41
N HIS A 135 7.55 4.49 -13.52
CA HIS A 135 8.97 4.42 -13.71
C HIS A 135 9.50 3.09 -13.20
N ASP A 136 9.48 2.07 -14.06
CA ASP A 136 10.30 0.85 -13.91
C ASP A 136 11.77 1.26 -13.88
N TYR A 137 12.30 1.57 -12.68
CA TYR A 137 13.74 1.79 -12.49
C TYR A 137 14.56 0.49 -12.63
N LEU A 138 13.89 -0.65 -12.80
CA LEU A 138 14.51 -1.95 -12.99
C LEU A 138 14.23 -2.43 -14.40
N ARG A 139 15.27 -2.31 -15.22
CA ARG A 139 15.48 -3.00 -16.49
C ARG A 139 14.83 -4.39 -16.51
N ASP A 140 14.10 -4.65 -17.60
CA ASP A 140 13.74 -5.96 -18.12
C ASP A 140 13.01 -6.95 -17.17
N ILE A 141 11.78 -7.27 -17.58
CA ILE A 141 10.97 -8.50 -17.32
C ILE A 141 9.85 -8.41 -16.26
N ASP A 142 9.86 -7.52 -15.28
CA ASP A 142 8.76 -7.42 -14.29
C ASP A 142 8.02 -6.09 -14.36
N GLN A 143 7.12 -5.95 -15.34
CA GLN A 143 6.28 -4.76 -15.51
C GLN A 143 5.49 -4.45 -14.22
N ILE A 144 5.77 -3.32 -13.56
CA ILE A 144 5.00 -2.82 -12.41
C ILE A 144 3.50 -2.68 -12.75
N GLU A 145 3.15 -2.50 -14.03
CA GLU A 145 1.76 -2.54 -14.53
C GLU A 145 0.99 -3.79 -14.11
N ASN A 146 1.66 -4.94 -14.01
CA ASN A 146 1.06 -6.19 -13.56
C ASN A 146 0.92 -6.29 -12.04
N ARG A 147 1.34 -5.25 -11.31
CA ARG A 147 1.47 -5.25 -9.85
C ARG A 147 0.77 -4.09 -9.17
N VAL A 148 0.38 -3.05 -9.91
CA VAL A 148 -0.43 -1.92 -9.41
C VAL A 148 -1.72 -1.80 -10.23
N TYR A 149 -2.77 -2.50 -9.83
CA TYR A 149 -4.05 -2.45 -10.51
C TYR A 149 -4.87 -1.21 -10.14
N GLY A 150 -5.67 -0.74 -11.10
CA GLY A 150 -6.60 0.39 -10.90
C GLY A 150 -5.93 1.77 -10.82
N TYR A 151 -4.62 1.85 -11.07
CA TYR A 151 -3.93 3.13 -11.22
C TYR A 151 -4.40 3.83 -12.50
N LYS A 152 -5.02 5.01 -12.37
CA LYS A 152 -5.65 5.71 -13.51
C LYS A 152 -4.70 6.57 -14.33
N CYS A 153 -3.45 6.72 -13.90
CA CYS A 153 -2.50 7.63 -14.52
C CYS A 153 -1.55 6.94 -15.50
N TRP A 154 -1.80 5.69 -15.94
CA TRP A 154 -0.92 4.98 -16.87
C TRP A 154 -0.63 5.73 -18.17
N SER A 155 -1.60 6.49 -18.69
CA SER A 155 -1.46 7.27 -19.92
C SER A 155 -0.97 8.70 -19.71
N HIS A 156 -0.63 9.09 -18.47
CA HIS A 156 -0.18 10.45 -18.18
C HIS A 156 1.31 10.61 -18.47
N ASP A 157 1.70 11.69 -19.15
CA ASP A 157 3.11 12.01 -19.43
C ASP A 157 3.80 12.67 -18.22
N PHE A 158 4.70 11.93 -17.57
CA PHE A 158 5.51 12.41 -16.45
C PHE A 158 6.92 12.87 -16.83
N SER A 159 7.23 13.08 -18.12
CA SER A 159 8.59 13.44 -18.59
C SER A 159 9.18 14.66 -17.85
N SER A 160 8.35 15.66 -17.55
CA SER A 160 8.77 16.86 -16.82
C SER A 160 9.17 16.59 -15.35
N CYS A 161 8.63 15.54 -14.74
CA CYS A 161 8.94 15.13 -13.37
C CYS A 161 10.29 14.41 -13.29
N ILE A 162 10.60 13.61 -14.32
CA ILE A 162 11.84 12.83 -14.41
C ILE A 162 13.06 13.76 -14.58
N LEU A 163 12.95 14.77 -15.45
CA LEU A 163 14.02 15.75 -15.65
C LEU A 163 14.40 16.43 -14.33
N ARG A 164 13.42 16.88 -13.54
CA ARG A 164 13.65 17.53 -12.24
C ARG A 164 14.38 16.63 -11.23
N ARG A 165 14.19 15.31 -11.28
CA ARG A 165 14.90 14.35 -10.41
C ARG A 165 16.35 14.15 -10.80
N LEU A 166 16.63 14.06 -12.10
CA LEU A 166 17.99 13.86 -12.61
C LEU A 166 18.88 15.08 -12.32
N PHE A 167 18.33 16.30 -12.38
CA PHE A 167 19.07 17.50 -11.98
C PHE A 167 19.34 17.56 -10.48
N ARG A 168 18.39 17.17 -9.61
CA ARG A 168 18.64 17.13 -8.15
C ARG A 168 19.69 16.10 -7.71
N LYS A 169 19.88 15.01 -8.45
CA LYS A 169 20.91 14.00 -8.15
C LYS A 169 22.32 14.41 -8.56
N LYS A 170 22.51 15.51 -9.31
CA LYS A 170 23.82 16.00 -9.75
C LYS A 170 24.47 17.02 -8.80
N ASP A 171 23.74 17.48 -7.79
CA ASP A 171 24.19 18.52 -6.84
C ASP A 171 24.62 17.96 -5.46
N HIS A 172 24.88 16.64 -5.38
CA HIS A 172 25.44 15.92 -4.22
C HIS A 172 26.53 14.95 -4.68
#